data_AF-A0A5C8AJL8-F1
#
_entry.id   AF-A0A5C8AJL8-F1
#
_cell.length_a   1.000
_cell.length_b   1.000
_cell.length_c   1.000
_cell.angle_alpha   90.00
_cell.angle_beta   90.00
_cell.angle_gamma   90.00
#
_symmetry.space_group_name_H-M   'P 1'
#
loop_
_entity.id
_entity.type
_entity.pdbx_description
1 polymer ?
#
loop_
_entity_poly.entity_id
_entity_poly.type
_entity_poly.pdbx_seq_one_letter_code
_entity_poly.pdbx_strand_id
1 'polypeptide(L)'
;MVKIVFFVVASLLPIALFGQHRVLVYGQNLHINCETKPLQFEYKNELNPEEIKQFSFIFIFSTVRSELSENQLSALYDFVTNGGSLYVGADNFPFVSECNQITNAFFGKSFWGNSSGDTAVVNENSCTNQLFTRQQKIPSGKTIVTFPMDYRLKVEAWSADEPLILSAKIGKGKLVLDGGYARFKNTIAEENCLVLCEILRFLTP
;
A
#
# COMPACT_ATOMS: atom_id res chain seq x y z
N MET A 1 46.10 53.06 0.13
CA MET A 1 44.78 52.90 -0.55
C MET A 1 44.51 51.40 -0.64
N VAL A 2 43.77 50.83 0.30
CA VAL A 2 43.39 49.39 0.29
C VAL A 2 41.93 49.32 0.69
N LYS A 3 41.05 48.95 -0.24
CA LYS A 3 39.64 48.65 0.03
C LYS A 3 39.53 47.15 0.30
N ILE A 4 39.22 46.78 1.53
CA ILE A 4 38.86 45.41 1.89
C ILE A 4 37.36 45.27 1.64
N VAL A 5 36.98 44.45 0.67
CA VAL A 5 35.59 44.08 0.38
C VAL A 5 35.29 42.82 1.20
N PHE A 6 34.39 42.94 2.19
CA PHE A 6 33.83 41.79 2.90
C PHE A 6 32.78 41.12 2.01
N PHE A 7 33.08 39.92 1.52
CA PHE A 7 32.10 39.04 0.87
C PHE A 7 31.46 38.16 1.95
N VAL A 8 30.23 38.47 2.35
CA VAL A 8 29.39 37.59 3.16
C VAL A 8 28.77 36.56 2.23
N VAL A 9 29.38 35.38 2.13
CA VAL A 9 28.77 34.22 1.47
C VAL A 9 27.77 33.63 2.46
N ALA A 10 26.50 34.03 2.35
CA ALA A 10 25.40 33.38 3.03
C ALA A 10 25.25 31.96 2.44
N SER A 11 25.82 30.98 3.14
CA SER A 11 25.61 29.56 2.86
C SER A 11 24.14 29.23 3.10
N LEU A 12 23.32 29.29 2.06
CA LEU A 12 22.02 28.64 1.99
C LEU A 12 22.28 27.12 1.99
N LEU A 13 22.45 26.55 3.18
CA LEU A 13 22.29 25.11 3.38
C LEU A 13 20.81 24.81 3.11
N PRO A 14 20.47 24.03 2.06
CA PRO A 14 19.14 23.49 1.97
C PRO A 14 19.00 22.51 3.14
N ILE A 15 18.25 22.91 4.16
CA ILE A 15 17.70 21.97 5.12
C ILE A 15 16.83 21.05 4.27
N ALA A 16 17.35 19.85 3.99
CA ALA A 16 16.52 18.76 3.49
C ALA A 16 15.51 18.48 4.60
N LEU A 17 14.37 19.16 4.53
CA LEU A 17 13.15 18.77 5.21
C LEU A 17 12.83 17.39 4.66
N PHE A 18 13.34 16.35 5.32
CA PHE A 18 12.78 15.02 5.21
C PHE A 18 11.35 15.15 5.69
N GLY A 19 10.43 15.37 4.75
CA GLY A 19 9.00 15.30 5.03
C GLY A 19 8.75 13.94 5.65
N GLN A 20 8.36 13.92 6.92
CA GLN A 20 7.94 12.69 7.58
C GLN A 20 6.68 12.22 6.86
N HIS A 21 6.81 11.22 5.99
CA HIS A 21 5.66 10.66 5.32
C HIS A 21 4.75 10.02 6.37
N ARG A 22 3.53 10.57 6.48
CA ARG A 22 2.48 10.05 7.35
C ARG A 22 1.72 8.96 6.60
N VAL A 23 1.56 7.82 7.25
CA VAL A 23 0.78 6.68 6.76
C VAL A 23 -0.48 6.59 7.61
N LEU A 24 -1.65 6.71 6.98
CA LEU A 24 -2.91 6.36 7.64
C LEU A 24 -3.11 4.86 7.55
N VAL A 25 -3.35 4.20 8.68
CA VAL A 25 -3.77 2.81 8.74
C VAL A 25 -5.23 2.78 9.16
N TYR A 26 -6.09 2.33 8.26
CA TYR A 26 -7.52 2.17 8.46
C TYR A 26 -7.87 0.68 8.53
N GLY A 27 -8.64 0.31 9.56
CA GLY A 27 -9.06 -1.06 9.81
C GLY A 27 -8.92 -1.45 11.28
N GLN A 28 -9.81 -2.31 11.76
CA GLN A 28 -9.88 -2.67 13.19
C GLN A 28 -8.72 -3.59 13.61
N ASN A 29 -8.17 -3.34 14.79
CA ASN A 29 -7.27 -4.24 15.54
C ASN A 29 -6.02 -4.72 14.78
N LEU A 30 -5.47 -3.87 13.91
CA LEU A 30 -4.24 -4.20 13.20
C LEU A 30 -3.11 -3.28 13.63
N HIS A 31 -2.04 -3.89 14.14
CA HIS A 31 -0.77 -3.22 14.40
C HIS A 31 0.27 -3.81 13.47
N ILE A 32 0.82 -2.96 12.60
CA ILE A 32 1.96 -3.32 11.77
C ILE A 32 3.18 -3.36 12.69
N ASN A 33 3.70 -4.56 12.95
CA ASN A 33 4.83 -4.77 13.85
C ASN A 33 6.16 -4.95 13.07
N CYS A 34 6.43 -4.03 12.15
CA CYS A 34 7.67 -3.96 11.40
C CYS A 34 8.38 -2.64 11.69
N GLU A 35 9.69 -2.67 11.84
CA GLU A 35 10.48 -1.45 11.95
C GLU A 35 10.56 -0.76 10.58
N THR A 36 9.71 0.24 10.35
CA THR A 36 9.66 0.98 9.08
C THR A 36 10.08 2.45 9.23
N LYS A 37 10.97 2.77 10.19
CA LYS A 37 11.45 4.13 10.41
C LYS A 37 12.05 4.69 9.11
N PRO A 38 11.71 5.93 8.69
CA PRO A 38 11.12 7.02 9.48
C PRO A 38 9.59 7.19 9.35
N LEU A 39 8.84 6.21 8.84
CA LEU A 39 7.38 6.36 8.65
C LEU A 39 6.63 6.48 9.98
N GLN A 40 5.65 7.38 10.01
CA GLN A 40 4.73 7.53 11.14
C GLN A 40 3.37 6.94 10.76
N PHE A 41 3.00 5.83 11.40
CA PHE A 41 1.67 5.24 11.26
C PHE A 41 0.68 5.90 12.21
N GLU A 42 -0.44 6.35 11.65
CA GLU A 42 -1.59 6.82 12.40
C GLU A 42 -2.74 5.85 12.20
N TYR A 43 -3.20 5.21 13.27
CA TYR A 43 -4.24 4.18 13.21
C TYR A 43 -5.61 4.80 13.47
N LYS A 44 -6.58 4.57 12.58
CA LYS A 44 -7.96 5.05 12.73
C LYS A 44 -8.98 3.96 12.41
N ASN A 45 -10.10 4.01 13.14
CA ASN A 45 -11.27 3.17 12.87
C ASN A 45 -12.29 3.85 11.95
N GLU A 46 -12.13 5.15 11.71
CA GLU A 46 -12.99 5.95 10.85
C GLU A 46 -12.14 6.67 9.79
N LEU A 47 -12.67 6.74 8.56
CA LEU A 47 -12.00 7.39 7.44
C LEU A 47 -12.66 8.75 7.16
N ASN A 48 -12.03 9.86 7.54
CA ASN A 48 -12.55 11.20 7.25
C ASN A 48 -12.04 11.69 5.87
N PRO A 49 -12.92 11.93 4.87
CA PRO A 49 -12.55 12.39 3.52
C PRO A 49 -11.67 13.65 3.45
N GLU A 50 -11.77 14.55 4.42
CA GLU A 50 -10.94 15.76 4.43
C GLU A 50 -9.56 15.51 5.03
N GLU A 51 -9.47 14.56 5.96
CA GLU A 51 -8.22 14.21 6.62
C GLU A 51 -7.36 13.26 5.80
N ILE A 52 -7.88 12.54 4.82
CA ILE A 52 -7.02 11.63 4.04
C ILE A 52 -5.97 12.38 3.22
N LYS A 53 -6.22 13.66 2.90
CA LYS A 53 -5.35 14.53 2.07
C LYS A 53 -4.03 14.91 2.74
N GLN A 54 -3.92 14.82 4.08
CA GLN A 54 -2.67 15.10 4.81
C GLN A 54 -1.70 13.91 4.86
N PHE A 55 -2.12 12.73 4.38
CA PHE A 55 -1.28 11.53 4.36
C PHE A 55 -0.63 11.35 2.99
N SER A 56 0.55 10.74 2.97
CA SER A 56 1.17 10.29 1.70
C SER A 56 0.65 8.91 1.30
N PHE A 57 0.27 8.11 2.29
CA PHE A 57 -0.13 6.72 2.13
C PHE A 57 -1.36 6.41 2.95
N ILE A 58 -2.24 5.59 2.41
CA ILE A 58 -3.36 5.01 3.14
C ILE A 58 -3.27 3.50 3.00
N PHE A 59 -3.31 2.80 4.13
CA PHE A 59 -3.40 1.36 4.22
C PHE A 59 -4.80 1.01 4.71
N ILE A 60 -5.53 0.23 3.93
CA ILE A 60 -6.87 -0.25 4.28
C ILE A 60 -6.79 -1.76 4.45
N PHE A 61 -7.08 -2.23 5.67
CA PHE A 61 -7.12 -3.65 5.98
C PHE A 61 -8.56 -4.10 6.13
N SER A 62 -8.97 -5.03 5.27
CA SER A 62 -10.36 -5.44 5.20
C SER A 62 -10.81 -6.24 6.42
N THR A 63 -12.04 -5.95 6.84
CA THR A 63 -12.78 -6.59 7.91
C THR A 63 -13.96 -7.38 7.35
N VAL A 64 -14.77 -7.94 8.26
CA VAL A 64 -15.99 -8.71 7.98
C VAL A 64 -17.09 -7.84 7.35
N ARG A 65 -17.17 -6.56 7.75
CA ARG A 65 -18.21 -5.64 7.33
C ARG A 65 -17.64 -4.25 7.17
N SER A 66 -17.71 -3.75 5.95
CA SER A 66 -17.25 -2.41 5.63
C SER A 66 -18.33 -1.38 5.92
N GLU A 67 -17.88 -0.24 6.44
CA GLU A 67 -18.68 0.94 6.74
C GLU A 67 -18.28 2.12 5.83
N LEU A 68 -17.57 1.87 4.73
CA LEU A 68 -17.22 2.92 3.78
C LEU A 68 -18.48 3.38 3.02
N SER A 69 -18.73 4.68 3.09
CA SER A 69 -19.73 5.39 2.32
C SER A 69 -19.25 5.72 0.91
N GLU A 70 -20.17 6.02 0.01
CA GLU A 70 -19.85 6.47 -1.35
C GLU A 70 -18.95 7.71 -1.37
N ASN A 71 -19.16 8.65 -0.44
CA ASN A 71 -18.32 9.84 -0.30
C ASN A 71 -16.86 9.47 0.07
N GLN A 72 -16.68 8.52 0.98
CA GLN A 72 -15.34 8.01 1.33
C GLN A 72 -14.69 7.28 0.16
N LEU A 73 -15.44 6.49 -0.61
CA LEU A 73 -14.93 5.82 -1.81
C LEU A 73 -14.50 6.82 -2.88
N SER A 74 -15.30 7.87 -3.12
CA SER A 74 -14.93 8.96 -4.03
C SER A 74 -13.68 9.69 -3.56
N ALA A 75 -13.59 10.00 -2.27
CA ALA A 75 -12.43 10.67 -1.70
C ALA A 75 -11.15 9.82 -1.81
N LEU A 76 -11.23 8.50 -1.61
CA LEU A 76 -10.10 7.59 -1.84
C LEU A 76 -9.67 7.58 -3.30
N TYR A 77 -10.61 7.58 -4.24
CA TYR A 77 -10.29 7.64 -5.67
C TYR A 77 -9.60 8.96 -6.03
N ASP A 78 -10.12 10.09 -5.54
CA ASP A 78 -9.51 11.41 -5.72
C ASP A 78 -8.13 11.50 -5.07
N PHE A 79 -7.96 10.91 -3.89
CA PHE A 79 -6.68 10.85 -3.21
C PHE A 79 -5.63 10.15 -4.08
N VAL A 80 -5.95 8.97 -4.62
CA VAL A 80 -4.99 8.22 -5.45
C VAL A 80 -4.73 8.95 -6.77
N THR A 81 -5.77 9.38 -7.48
CA THR A 81 -5.61 10.07 -8.77
C THR A 81 -4.76 11.34 -8.66
N ASN A 82 -4.78 12.02 -7.51
CA ASN A 82 -4.01 13.23 -7.25
C ASN A 82 -2.59 13.01 -6.68
N GLY A 83 -2.13 11.76 -6.55
CA GLY A 83 -0.74 11.45 -6.16
C GLY A 83 -0.60 10.74 -4.82
N GLY A 84 -1.70 10.53 -4.10
CA GLY A 84 -1.73 9.66 -2.94
C GLY A 84 -1.52 8.19 -3.31
N SER A 85 -1.02 7.42 -2.36
CA SER A 85 -0.74 6.00 -2.57
C SER A 85 -1.60 5.13 -1.66
N LEU A 86 -2.29 4.15 -2.24
CA LEU A 86 -3.26 3.31 -1.53
C LEU A 86 -2.80 1.85 -1.52
N TYR A 87 -2.79 1.25 -0.34
CA TYR A 87 -2.68 -0.18 -0.15
C TYR A 87 -4.03 -0.70 0.34
N VAL A 88 -4.53 -1.77 -0.27
CA VAL A 88 -5.77 -2.43 0.14
C VAL A 88 -5.50 -3.90 0.35
N GLY A 89 -5.59 -4.34 1.60
CA GLY A 89 -5.40 -5.72 2.01
C GLY A 89 -6.74 -6.45 2.18
N ALA A 90 -6.89 -7.58 1.51
CA ALA A 90 -7.92 -8.58 1.74
C ALA A 90 -7.31 -9.88 2.30
N ASP A 91 -8.12 -10.60 3.06
CA ASP A 91 -7.80 -11.90 3.66
C ASP A 91 -8.99 -12.83 3.39
N ASN A 92 -8.94 -14.09 3.80
CA ASN A 92 -10.03 -15.03 3.53
C ASN A 92 -11.40 -14.52 3.97
N PHE A 93 -12.43 -14.99 3.29
CA PHE A 93 -13.81 -14.67 3.66
C PHE A 93 -14.04 -14.97 5.16
N PRO A 94 -14.58 -14.01 5.94
CA PRO A 94 -15.27 -12.80 5.49
C PRO A 94 -14.44 -11.50 5.44
N PHE A 95 -13.12 -11.53 5.62
CA PHE A 95 -12.24 -10.36 5.73
C PHE A 95 -11.89 -9.70 4.38
N VAL A 96 -12.90 -9.41 3.55
CA VAL A 96 -12.76 -8.89 2.17
C VAL A 96 -13.57 -7.62 1.91
N SER A 97 -14.32 -7.13 2.91
CA SER A 97 -15.44 -6.24 2.63
C SER A 97 -15.04 -4.85 2.11
N GLU A 98 -14.07 -4.17 2.73
CA GLU A 98 -13.55 -2.86 2.30
C GLU A 98 -12.86 -2.98 0.93
N CYS A 99 -12.02 -4.00 0.76
CA CYS A 99 -11.40 -4.35 -0.51
C CYS A 99 -12.42 -4.48 -1.62
N ASN A 100 -13.51 -5.23 -1.40
CA ASN A 100 -14.55 -5.42 -2.40
C ASN A 100 -15.31 -4.13 -2.70
N GLN A 101 -15.60 -3.28 -1.70
CA GLN A 101 -16.22 -1.98 -1.97
C GLN A 101 -15.31 -1.08 -2.81
N ILE A 102 -14.03 -0.97 -2.45
CA ILE A 102 -13.05 -0.14 -3.16
C ILE A 102 -12.83 -0.67 -4.57
N THR A 103 -12.58 -1.96 -4.73
CA THR A 103 -12.30 -2.55 -6.04
C THR A 103 -13.53 -2.60 -6.95
N ASN A 104 -14.74 -2.75 -6.41
CA ASN A 104 -15.96 -2.59 -7.21
C ASN A 104 -16.12 -1.14 -7.67
N ALA A 105 -15.86 -0.15 -6.81
CA ALA A 105 -15.93 1.25 -7.20
C ALA A 105 -14.87 1.62 -8.26
N PHE A 106 -13.65 1.12 -8.13
CA PHE A 106 -12.53 1.49 -9.00
C PHE A 106 -12.50 0.69 -10.30
N PHE A 107 -12.89 -0.60 -10.23
CA PHE A 107 -12.68 -1.57 -11.30
C PHE A 107 -13.93 -2.35 -11.71
N GLY A 108 -15.02 -2.31 -10.92
CA GLY A 108 -16.22 -3.13 -11.14
C GLY A 108 -16.00 -4.62 -10.89
N LYS A 109 -15.02 -4.96 -10.03
CA LYS A 109 -14.62 -6.35 -9.73
C LYS A 109 -14.37 -6.52 -8.23
N SER A 110 -14.52 -7.74 -7.73
CA SER A 110 -14.33 -8.12 -6.33
C SER A 110 -13.30 -9.23 -6.18
N PHE A 111 -12.67 -9.31 -5.00
CA PHE A 111 -11.91 -10.47 -4.58
C PHE A 111 -12.82 -11.69 -4.39
N TRP A 112 -12.27 -12.87 -4.62
CA TRP A 112 -12.95 -14.15 -4.48
C TRP A 112 -12.00 -15.25 -3.99
N GLY A 113 -12.59 -16.40 -3.71
CA GLY A 113 -11.86 -17.58 -3.28
C GLY A 113 -11.61 -17.60 -1.77
N ASN A 114 -11.09 -18.74 -1.33
CA ASN A 114 -10.63 -18.96 0.03
C ASN A 114 -9.63 -20.11 -0.05
N SER A 115 -8.35 -19.79 0.01
CA SER A 115 -7.31 -20.79 -0.03
C SER A 115 -6.23 -20.51 1.01
N SER A 116 -5.39 -21.50 1.24
CA SER A 116 -4.18 -21.38 2.04
C SER A 116 -2.99 -21.58 1.12
N GLY A 117 -1.94 -20.80 1.31
CA GLY A 117 -0.68 -21.00 0.59
C GLY A 117 0.46 -20.45 1.42
N ASP A 118 1.58 -21.14 1.45
CA ASP A 118 2.71 -20.68 2.26
C ASP A 118 3.60 -19.71 1.48
N THR A 119 3.65 -19.84 0.15
CA THR A 119 4.58 -19.09 -0.70
C THR A 119 3.93 -18.67 -2.00
N ALA A 120 4.21 -17.44 -2.42
CA ALA A 120 3.87 -16.89 -3.72
C ALA A 120 5.14 -16.65 -4.53
N VAL A 121 5.01 -16.77 -5.85
CA VAL A 121 6.08 -16.53 -6.82
C VAL A 121 5.93 -15.12 -7.36
N VAL A 122 7.01 -14.34 -7.29
CA VAL A 122 7.04 -12.97 -7.81
C VAL A 122 7.04 -13.01 -9.35
N ASN A 123 6.30 -12.09 -9.96
CA ASN A 123 6.26 -11.95 -11.40
C ASN A 123 7.49 -11.20 -11.92
N GLU A 124 8.46 -11.95 -12.46
CA GLU A 124 9.74 -11.41 -12.95
C GLU A 124 9.61 -10.68 -14.31
N ASN A 125 8.48 -10.82 -15.02
CA ASN A 125 8.34 -10.42 -16.43
C ASN A 125 8.19 -8.89 -16.69
N SER A 126 8.58 -8.02 -15.77
CA SER A 126 8.31 -6.57 -15.91
C SER A 126 9.52 -5.70 -15.67
N CYS A 127 10.24 -5.28 -16.71
CA CYS A 127 11.46 -4.47 -16.57
C CYS A 127 11.26 -3.03 -16.02
N THR A 128 10.04 -2.57 -15.73
CA THR A 128 9.80 -1.21 -15.19
C THR A 128 8.79 -1.21 -14.02
N ASN A 129 8.97 -0.31 -13.05
CA ASN A 129 8.08 -0.11 -11.89
C ASN A 129 7.70 -1.41 -11.14
N GLN A 130 8.67 -2.31 -10.90
CA GLN A 130 8.42 -3.52 -10.13
C GLN A 130 8.18 -3.20 -8.66
N LEU A 131 7.13 -3.80 -8.11
CA LEU A 131 6.89 -3.77 -6.68
C LEU A 131 7.97 -4.57 -5.95
N PHE A 132 8.24 -5.79 -6.42
CA PHE A 132 9.29 -6.66 -5.89
C PHE A 132 10.50 -6.70 -6.84
N THR A 133 11.68 -6.31 -6.34
CA THR A 133 12.92 -6.26 -7.15
C THR A 133 14.01 -7.23 -6.69
N ARG A 134 13.88 -7.77 -5.47
CA ARG A 134 14.94 -8.54 -4.79
C ARG A 134 14.54 -9.96 -4.42
N GLN A 135 13.27 -10.29 -4.61
CA GLN A 135 12.66 -11.53 -4.13
C GLN A 135 12.04 -12.25 -5.32
N GLN A 136 12.35 -13.53 -5.49
CA GLN A 136 11.66 -14.40 -6.45
C GLN A 136 10.42 -15.05 -5.83
N LYS A 137 10.40 -15.12 -4.50
CA LYS A 137 9.33 -15.71 -3.70
C LYS A 137 9.07 -14.86 -2.48
N ILE A 138 7.81 -14.81 -2.07
CA ILE A 138 7.36 -14.13 -0.84
C ILE A 138 6.43 -15.05 -0.06
N PRO A 139 6.31 -14.89 1.27
CA PRO A 139 5.27 -15.57 2.02
C PRO A 139 3.90 -15.18 1.49
N SER A 140 3.01 -16.13 1.21
CA SER A 140 1.66 -15.86 0.68
C SER A 140 0.67 -15.33 1.73
N GLY A 141 0.97 -15.54 3.01
CA GLY A 141 0.02 -15.33 4.12
C GLY A 141 -0.74 -16.62 4.42
N LYS A 142 -1.14 -16.84 5.67
CA LYS A 142 -1.77 -18.11 6.10
C LYS A 142 -3.04 -18.43 5.30
N THR A 143 -3.75 -17.39 4.93
CA THR A 143 -5.04 -17.42 4.26
C THR A 143 -5.00 -16.36 3.17
N ILE A 144 -5.52 -16.71 2.00
CA ILE A 144 -5.49 -15.84 0.83
C ILE A 144 -6.82 -15.83 0.08
N VAL A 145 -7.06 -14.70 -0.56
CA VAL A 145 -8.05 -14.47 -1.59
C VAL A 145 -7.37 -13.97 -2.85
N THR A 146 -8.07 -14.09 -3.96
CA THR A 146 -7.57 -13.73 -5.28
C THR A 146 -8.37 -12.58 -5.83
N PHE A 147 -7.70 -11.69 -6.57
CA PHE A 147 -8.39 -10.71 -7.40
C PHE A 147 -8.36 -11.16 -8.88
N PRO A 148 -9.49 -11.12 -9.60
CA PRO A 148 -9.53 -11.48 -11.01
C PRO A 148 -8.60 -10.58 -11.83
N MET A 149 -8.00 -11.14 -12.90
CA MET A 149 -7.15 -10.37 -13.81
C MET A 149 -7.89 -9.15 -14.38
N ASP A 150 -7.19 -8.03 -14.48
CA ASP A 150 -7.67 -6.78 -15.06
C ASP A 150 -6.54 -6.11 -15.82
N TYR A 151 -6.80 -5.63 -17.04
CA TYR A 151 -5.77 -5.00 -17.88
C TYR A 151 -5.21 -3.70 -17.28
N ARG A 152 -5.93 -3.08 -16.33
CA ARG A 152 -5.50 -1.88 -15.60
C ARG A 152 -4.53 -2.22 -14.46
N LEU A 153 -4.44 -3.49 -14.09
CA LEU A 153 -3.64 -3.98 -12.99
C LEU A 153 -2.49 -4.84 -13.52
N LYS A 154 -1.34 -4.71 -12.88
CA LYS A 154 -0.18 -5.57 -13.09
C LYS A 154 -0.14 -6.60 -11.98
N VAL A 155 0.00 -7.88 -12.33
CA VAL A 155 0.24 -8.93 -11.34
C VAL A 155 1.70 -8.86 -10.90
N GLU A 156 1.93 -8.70 -9.59
CA GLU A 156 3.26 -8.62 -8.97
C GLU A 156 3.66 -9.95 -8.30
N ALA A 157 2.69 -10.72 -7.82
CA ALA A 157 2.93 -12.04 -7.25
C ALA A 157 1.76 -12.99 -7.51
N TRP A 158 2.09 -14.26 -7.74
CA TRP A 158 1.18 -15.36 -8.02
C TRP A 158 1.18 -16.34 -6.85
N SER A 159 0.01 -16.81 -6.43
CA SER A 159 -0.11 -17.97 -5.55
C SER A 159 -0.74 -19.10 -6.35
N ALA A 160 0.03 -20.16 -6.61
CA ALA A 160 -0.27 -21.10 -7.69
C ALA A 160 -0.53 -20.34 -9.00
N ASP A 161 -1.66 -20.56 -9.66
CA ASP A 161 -2.03 -19.92 -10.93
C ASP A 161 -2.90 -18.66 -10.75
N GLU A 162 -3.05 -18.18 -9.51
CA GLU A 162 -3.98 -17.09 -9.18
C GLU A 162 -3.23 -15.81 -8.73
N PRO A 163 -3.66 -14.61 -9.18
CA PRO A 163 -3.06 -13.35 -8.76
C PRO A 163 -3.24 -13.07 -7.26
N LEU A 164 -2.12 -12.98 -6.52
CA LEU A 164 -2.13 -12.67 -5.09
C LEU A 164 -1.93 -11.18 -4.81
N ILE A 165 -0.91 -10.58 -5.43
CA ILE A 165 -0.60 -9.17 -5.28
C ILE A 165 -0.64 -8.53 -6.65
N LEU A 166 -1.41 -7.45 -6.76
CA LEU A 166 -1.52 -6.65 -7.98
C LEU A 166 -1.19 -5.20 -7.67
N SER A 167 -0.67 -4.49 -8.65
CA SER A 167 -0.36 -3.07 -8.54
C SER A 167 -0.95 -2.29 -9.72
N ALA A 168 -1.13 -0.98 -9.53
CA ALA A 168 -1.46 -0.07 -10.60
C ALA A 168 -0.92 1.34 -10.33
N LYS A 169 -0.75 2.10 -11.42
CA LYS A 169 -0.67 3.56 -11.36
C LYS A 169 -2.04 4.10 -11.75
N ILE A 170 -2.62 4.96 -10.90
CA ILE A 170 -3.93 5.56 -11.13
C ILE A 170 -3.74 7.08 -11.03
N GLY A 171 -3.88 7.78 -12.16
CA GLY A 171 -3.50 9.19 -12.24
C GLY A 171 -2.03 9.38 -11.85
N LYS A 172 -1.79 10.20 -10.83
CA LYS A 172 -0.45 10.47 -10.29
C LYS A 172 -0.03 9.51 -9.17
N GLY A 173 -0.97 8.75 -8.61
CA GLY A 173 -0.75 7.88 -7.46
C GLY A 173 -0.55 6.42 -7.83
N LYS A 174 -0.43 5.59 -6.80
CA LYS A 174 -0.19 4.15 -6.90
C LYS A 174 -1.20 3.39 -6.05
N LEU A 175 -1.56 2.19 -6.52
CA LEU A 175 -2.44 1.26 -5.83
C LEU A 175 -1.72 -0.09 -5.69
N VAL A 176 -1.86 -0.72 -4.53
CA VAL A 176 -1.53 -2.13 -4.32
C VAL A 176 -2.76 -2.84 -3.77
N LEU A 177 -3.11 -3.96 -4.42
CA LEU A 177 -4.12 -4.90 -4.00
C LEU A 177 -3.40 -6.15 -3.50
N ASP A 178 -3.63 -6.52 -2.24
CA ASP A 178 -2.95 -7.66 -1.60
C ASP A 178 -4.01 -8.60 -1.02
N GLY A 179 -4.12 -9.81 -1.58
CA GLY A 179 -5.07 -10.84 -1.15
C GLY A 179 -4.61 -11.72 0.02
N GLY A 180 -3.48 -11.44 0.66
CA GLY A 180 -2.90 -12.25 1.75
C GLY A 180 -2.34 -11.41 2.89
N TYR A 181 -2.96 -10.27 3.20
CA TYR A 181 -2.41 -9.32 4.18
C TYR A 181 -2.28 -9.89 5.59
N ALA A 182 -2.92 -11.04 5.89
CA ALA A 182 -2.73 -11.79 7.13
C ALA A 182 -1.26 -12.00 7.50
N ARG A 183 -0.36 -11.99 6.50
CA ARG A 183 1.10 -11.99 6.67
C ARG A 183 1.61 -10.91 7.65
N PHE A 184 0.90 -9.79 7.77
CA PHE A 184 1.25 -8.68 8.64
C PHE A 184 0.58 -8.74 10.03
N LYS A 185 -0.27 -9.74 10.31
CA LYS A 185 -0.91 -9.94 11.63
C LYS A 185 -0.04 -10.83 12.54
N ASN A 186 -0.10 -10.61 13.85
CA ASN A 186 0.59 -11.38 14.90
C ASN A 186 2.13 -11.35 14.79
N THR A 187 2.85 -12.30 15.41
CA THR A 187 4.32 -12.39 15.36
C THR A 187 4.79 -12.40 13.91
N ILE A 188 5.40 -11.28 13.48
CA ILE A 188 5.80 -11.08 12.10
C ILE A 188 7.16 -11.74 11.88
N ALA A 189 7.22 -12.70 10.95
CA ALA A 189 8.51 -13.21 10.47
C ALA A 189 9.23 -12.11 9.69
N GLU A 190 10.56 -12.05 9.77
CA GLU A 190 11.40 -11.03 9.10
C GLU A 190 11.04 -10.89 7.61
N GLU A 191 10.74 -12.00 6.94
CA GLU A 191 10.34 -12.06 5.53
C GLU A 191 9.06 -11.26 5.23
N ASN A 192 8.09 -11.25 6.14
CA ASN A 192 6.87 -10.46 5.99
C ASN A 192 7.17 -8.96 6.10
N CYS A 193 8.12 -8.56 6.94
CA CYS A 193 8.56 -7.17 7.00
C CYS A 193 9.29 -6.74 5.72
N LEU A 194 10.05 -7.65 5.08
CA LEU A 194 10.65 -7.36 3.77
C LEU A 194 9.59 -7.10 2.69
N VAL A 195 8.51 -7.89 2.67
CA VAL A 195 7.37 -7.66 1.76
C VAL A 195 6.76 -6.28 1.99
N LEU A 196 6.50 -5.92 3.25
CA LEU A 196 5.97 -4.59 3.58
C LEU A 196 6.92 -3.46 3.15
N CYS A 197 8.23 -3.63 3.35
CA CYS A 197 9.23 -2.65 2.94
C CYS A 197 9.24 -2.44 1.41
N GLU A 198 9.12 -3.51 0.61
CA GLU A 198 9.01 -3.39 -0.85
C GLU A 198 7.69 -2.73 -1.26
N ILE A 199 6.57 -3.04 -0.60
CA ILE A 199 5.29 -2.35 -0.82
C ILE A 199 5.42 -0.85 -0.53
N LEU A 200 5.98 -0.47 0.62
CA LEU A 200 6.18 0.92 1.00
C LEU A 200 7.13 1.65 0.05
N ARG A 201 8.24 1.00 -0.36
CA ARG A 201 9.17 1.52 -1.36
C ARG A 201 8.46 1.77 -2.69
N PHE A 202 7.63 0.84 -3.12
CA PHE A 202 6.84 0.99 -4.35
C PHE A 202 5.86 2.16 -4.25
N LEU A 203 5.12 2.24 -3.15
CA LEU A 203 4.10 3.25 -2.94
C LEU A 203 4.67 4.66 -2.78
N THR A 204 5.91 4.81 -2.32
CA THR A 204 6.57 6.13 -2.17
C THR A 204 6.60 6.86 -3.52
N PRO A 205 6.10 8.10 -3.61
CA PRO A 205 6.07 8.89 -4.85
C PRO A 205 7.43 9.00 -5.54
#